data_AF-A0A418VGY7-F1
#
_entry.id   AF-A0A418VGY7-F1
#
_cell.length_a   1.000
_cell.length_b   1.000
_cell.length_c   1.000
_cell.angle_alpha   90.00
_cell.angle_beta   90.00
_cell.angle_gamma   90.00
#
_symmetry.space_group_name_H-M   'P 1'
#
loop_
_entity.id
_entity.type
_entity.pdbx_description
1 polymer ?
#
loop_
_entity_poly.entity_id
_entity_poly.type
_entity_poly.pdbx_seq_one_letter_code
_entity_poly.pdbx_strand_id
1 'polypeptide(L)'
;MLLPLNSVQLNIVAVLDIGGALIKQSLEQELFIMDNCVTSDGSRSDGQGTVALSTTCTQGQVINWIIYPIGNLTGARISKIRFLDREVCTHLQIYGAPAIAVSPSYTPGVTPVYDYWAGMVLPDLPPGRYNYQLEVQVGGCLLQTESPSLNVLPLQ
;
A
#
# COMPACT_ATOMS: atom_id res chain seq x y z
N MET A 1 27.37 -6.90 12.94
CA MET A 1 27.08 -6.78 11.50
C MET A 1 25.74 -7.44 11.28
N LEU A 2 24.66 -6.65 11.19
CA LEU A 2 23.31 -7.17 11.04
C LEU A 2 22.86 -6.81 9.62
N LEU A 3 22.81 -7.82 8.77
CA LEU A 3 22.16 -7.73 7.47
C LEU A 3 20.67 -7.43 7.72
N PRO A 4 20.03 -6.48 7.01
CA PRO A 4 18.60 -6.58 6.81
C PRO A 4 18.39 -7.91 6.08
N LEU A 5 17.62 -8.82 6.67
CA LEU A 5 17.10 -9.97 5.95
C LEU A 5 16.35 -9.43 4.73
N ASN A 6 16.96 -9.50 3.54
CA ASN A 6 16.35 -9.25 2.23
C ASN A 6 15.20 -10.24 1.90
N SER A 7 14.46 -10.68 2.92
CA SER A 7 13.48 -11.76 2.88
C SER A 7 12.14 -11.38 3.51
N VAL A 8 12.02 -10.25 4.21
CA VAL A 8 10.72 -9.79 4.70
C VAL A 8 10.14 -8.80 3.68
N GLN A 9 9.20 -9.30 2.87
CA GLN A 9 8.32 -8.44 2.08
C GLN A 9 7.65 -7.42 3.01
N LEU A 10 7.77 -6.13 2.66
CA LEU A 10 7.16 -5.07 3.43
C LEU A 10 5.72 -4.88 2.96
N ASN A 11 4.75 -5.00 3.85
CA ASN A 11 3.35 -4.83 3.53
C ASN A 11 2.87 -3.50 4.07
N ILE A 12 2.34 -2.67 3.18
CA ILE A 12 1.57 -1.48 3.49
C ILE A 12 0.10 -1.88 3.38
N VAL A 13 -0.63 -1.78 4.49
CA VAL A 13 -2.05 -2.13 4.59
C VAL A 13 -2.85 -0.85 4.78
N ALA A 14 -3.79 -0.60 3.89
CA ALA A 14 -4.69 0.53 3.96
C ALA A 14 -6.10 0.05 4.33
N VAL A 15 -6.64 0.51 5.44
CA VAL A 15 -8.03 0.26 5.85
C VAL A 15 -8.88 1.46 5.47
N LEU A 16 -9.99 1.23 4.76
CA LEU A 16 -10.83 2.29 4.21
C LEU A 16 -12.28 2.18 4.70
N ASP A 17 -12.76 3.20 5.40
CA ASP A 17 -14.21 3.40 5.60
C ASP A 17 -14.85 3.87 4.29
N ILE A 18 -15.55 2.95 3.64
CA ILE A 18 -16.21 3.20 2.36
C ILE A 18 -17.37 4.18 2.52
N GLY A 19 -18.13 4.08 3.61
CA GLY A 19 -19.32 4.90 3.83
C GLY A 19 -18.92 6.35 4.01
N GLY A 20 -17.95 6.59 4.90
CA GLY A 20 -17.38 7.91 5.12
C GLY A 20 -16.74 8.48 3.86
N ALA A 21 -15.93 7.68 3.14
CA ALA A 21 -15.23 8.14 1.95
C ALA A 21 -16.18 8.55 0.80
N LEU A 22 -17.26 7.80 0.59
CA LEU A 22 -18.27 8.14 -0.41
C LEU A 22 -19.12 9.35 -0.01
N ILE A 23 -19.46 9.50 1.28
CA ILE A 23 -20.20 10.67 1.76
C ILE A 23 -19.36 11.94 1.63
N LYS A 24 -18.09 11.87 2.04
CA LYS A 24 -17.17 13.01 2.04
C LYS A 24 -16.54 13.27 0.67
N GLN A 25 -16.63 12.31 -0.26
CA GLN A 25 -15.90 12.32 -1.54
C GLN A 25 -14.40 12.55 -1.34
N SER A 26 -13.83 11.91 -0.31
CA SER A 26 -12.43 12.10 0.10
C SER A 26 -11.90 10.86 0.82
N LEU A 27 -10.59 10.63 0.73
CA LEU A 27 -9.89 9.63 1.55
C LEU A 27 -9.42 10.22 2.90
N GLU A 28 -9.51 11.54 3.07
CA GLU A 28 -9.09 12.22 4.28
C GLU A 28 -9.94 11.80 5.48
N GLN A 29 -9.30 11.36 6.56
CA GLN A 29 -9.92 10.80 7.77
C GLN A 29 -10.69 9.48 7.58
N GLU A 30 -10.75 8.95 6.37
CA GLU A 30 -11.45 7.69 6.05
C GLU A 30 -10.48 6.57 5.66
N LEU A 31 -9.24 6.94 5.31
CA LEU A 31 -8.16 6.02 4.98
C LEU A 31 -7.10 5.98 6.10
N PHE A 32 -6.87 4.79 6.63
CA PHE A 32 -5.89 4.53 7.68
C PHE A 32 -4.81 3.60 7.12
N ILE A 33 -3.57 4.07 7.02
CA ILE A 33 -2.48 3.31 6.39
C ILE A 33 -1.49 2.88 7.48
N MET A 34 -1.12 1.60 7.47
CA MET A 34 -0.14 1.01 8.37
C MET A 34 0.84 0.15 7.59
N ASP A 35 1.99 -0.16 8.20
CA ASP A 35 2.92 -1.15 7.64
C ASP A 35 3.47 -2.08 8.72
N ASN A 36 4.15 -3.14 8.27
CA ASN A 36 4.87 -4.07 9.14
C ASN A 36 6.38 -3.74 9.26
N CYS A 37 6.79 -2.50 9.00
CA CYS A 37 8.19 -2.12 9.13
C CYS A 37 8.59 -2.06 10.61
N VAL A 38 9.72 -2.70 10.91
CA VAL A 38 10.44 -2.54 12.17
C VAL A 38 11.92 -2.40 11.83
N THR A 39 12.53 -1.27 12.18
CA THR A 39 13.96 -1.03 11.99
C THR A 39 14.79 -1.80 13.01
N SER A 40 16.10 -1.86 12.81
CA SER A 40 17.01 -2.63 13.67
C SER A 40 17.06 -2.18 15.14
N ASP A 41 16.67 -0.92 15.40
CA ASP A 41 16.53 -0.33 16.74
C ASP A 41 15.12 -0.54 17.34
N GLY A 42 14.22 -1.24 16.64
CA GLY A 42 12.84 -1.48 17.07
C GLY A 42 11.88 -0.32 16.75
N SER A 43 12.33 0.73 16.07
CA SER A 43 11.47 1.83 15.65
C SER A 43 10.51 1.40 14.53
N ARG A 44 9.35 2.08 14.45
CA ARG A 44 8.34 1.87 13.41
C ARG A 44 8.36 3.03 12.41
N SER A 45 7.74 2.84 11.24
CA SER A 45 7.48 3.95 10.31
C SER A 45 6.67 5.07 10.97
N ASP A 46 6.87 6.29 10.48
CA ASP A 46 6.16 7.48 10.95
C ASP A 46 4.75 7.57 10.34
N GLY A 47 3.78 8.13 11.07
CA GLY A 47 2.41 8.33 10.58
C GLY A 47 1.53 7.07 10.52
N GLN A 48 1.85 6.02 11.28
CA GLN A 48 1.02 4.80 11.40
C GLN A 48 -0.44 5.13 11.73
N GLY A 49 -1.37 4.54 10.98
CA GLY A 49 -2.80 4.77 11.13
C GLY A 49 -3.27 6.10 10.54
N THR A 50 -2.47 6.76 9.71
CA THR A 50 -2.87 8.00 9.03
C THR A 50 -2.73 7.87 7.52
N VAL A 51 -3.33 8.80 6.78
CA VAL A 51 -3.15 8.91 5.32
C VAL A 51 -1.73 9.36 4.93
N ALA A 52 -0.98 9.92 5.88
CA ALA A 52 0.37 10.46 5.68
C ALA A 52 1.47 9.50 6.15
N LEU A 53 1.20 8.19 6.18
CA LEU A 53 2.20 7.17 6.51
C LEU A 53 3.47 7.37 5.67
N SER A 54 4.62 7.43 6.34
CA SER A 54 5.95 7.49 5.75
C SER A 54 6.66 6.16 6.01
N THR A 55 6.40 5.17 5.16
CA THR A 55 6.92 3.81 5.31
C THR A 55 8.43 3.77 5.18
N THR A 56 9.12 3.35 6.24
CA THR A 56 10.57 3.15 6.22
C THR A 56 10.91 1.86 5.49
N CYS A 57 11.79 1.93 4.49
CA CYS A 57 12.23 0.77 3.71
C CYS A 57 13.69 0.94 3.26
N THR A 58 14.29 -0.11 2.70
CA THR A 58 15.65 -0.05 2.13
C THR A 58 15.62 -0.17 0.60
N GLN A 59 16.68 0.30 -0.04
CA GLN A 59 16.97 -0.01 -1.44
C GLN A 59 16.83 -1.51 -1.73
N GLY A 60 16.24 -1.88 -2.87
CA GLY A 60 16.04 -3.27 -3.27
C GLY A 60 14.92 -4.02 -2.54
N GLN A 61 14.26 -3.41 -1.55
CA GLN A 61 13.20 -4.06 -0.79
C GLN A 61 11.91 -4.18 -1.62
N VAL A 62 11.27 -5.35 -1.56
CA VAL A 62 9.94 -5.57 -2.15
C VAL A 62 8.87 -5.04 -1.20
N ILE A 63 7.95 -4.25 -1.75
CA ILE A 63 6.83 -3.65 -1.04
C ILE A 63 5.53 -4.13 -1.69
N ASN A 64 4.56 -4.53 -0.87
CA ASN A 64 3.20 -4.87 -1.25
C ASN A 64 2.23 -3.83 -0.66
N TRP A 65 1.32 -3.30 -1.45
CA TRP A 65 0.22 -2.44 -1.01
C TRP A 65 -1.10 -3.20 -1.10
N ILE A 66 -1.76 -3.30 0.03
CA ILE A 66 -3.01 -4.05 0.20
C ILE A 66 -4.06 -3.06 0.71
N ILE A 67 -5.28 -3.14 0.17
CA ILE A 67 -6.42 -2.37 0.68
C ILE A 67 -7.46 -3.30 1.28
N TYR A 68 -7.94 -2.93 2.47
CA TYR A 68 -9.02 -3.60 3.17
C TYR A 68 -10.21 -2.64 3.33
N PRO A 69 -11.25 -2.78 2.48
CA PRO A 69 -12.48 -2.03 2.64
C PRO A 69 -13.26 -2.47 3.90
N ILE A 70 -13.75 -1.51 4.69
CA ILE A 70 -14.75 -1.74 5.74
C ILE A 70 -16.07 -1.06 5.37
N GLY A 71 -17.18 -1.78 5.54
CA GLY A 71 -18.53 -1.31 5.19
C GLY A 71 -19.32 -2.29 4.30
N ASN A 72 -20.64 -2.13 4.26
CA ASN A 72 -21.57 -3.15 3.75
C ASN A 72 -21.97 -3.03 2.27
N LEU A 73 -21.44 -2.07 1.49
CA LEU A 73 -22.14 -1.62 0.27
C LEU A 73 -21.35 -1.68 -1.05
N THR A 74 -20.02 -1.69 -1.05
CA THR A 74 -19.20 -1.81 -2.28
C THR A 74 -17.78 -2.26 -1.95
N GLY A 75 -17.12 -3.03 -2.81
CA GLY A 75 -15.67 -3.27 -2.68
C GLY A 75 -14.85 -2.02 -2.99
N ALA A 76 -13.60 -2.01 -2.53
CA ALA A 76 -12.60 -1.00 -2.90
C ALA A 76 -11.35 -1.69 -3.46
N ARG A 77 -10.70 -1.06 -4.43
CA ARG A 77 -9.41 -1.53 -4.96
C ARG A 77 -8.46 -0.37 -5.19
N ILE A 78 -7.16 -0.63 -5.07
CA ILE A 78 -6.14 0.34 -5.49
C ILE A 78 -6.12 0.35 -7.03
N SER A 79 -6.50 1.47 -7.64
CA SER A 79 -6.52 1.62 -9.10
C SER A 79 -5.19 2.14 -9.64
N LYS A 80 -4.42 2.88 -8.83
CA LYS A 80 -3.14 3.46 -9.25
C LYS A 80 -2.25 3.76 -8.05
N ILE A 81 -0.95 3.49 -8.21
CA ILE A 81 0.13 4.05 -7.38
C ILE A 81 1.09 4.78 -8.32
N ARG A 82 1.39 6.05 -8.03
CA ARG A 82 2.30 6.87 -8.83
C ARG A 82 3.16 7.75 -7.93
N PHE A 83 4.48 7.56 -7.98
CA PHE A 83 5.41 8.46 -7.31
C PHE A 83 5.43 9.84 -7.97
N LEU A 84 5.50 10.90 -7.16
CA LEU A 84 5.25 12.27 -7.63
C LEU A 84 6.44 12.83 -8.43
N ASP A 85 7.66 12.63 -7.94
CA ASP A 85 8.86 13.28 -8.50
C ASP A 85 9.60 12.42 -9.52
N ARG A 86 9.70 11.12 -9.25
CA ARG A 86 10.49 10.17 -10.05
C ARG A 86 10.01 8.74 -9.85
N GLU A 87 10.46 7.84 -10.70
CA GLU A 87 10.33 6.41 -10.47
C GLU A 87 11.14 5.99 -9.24
N VAL A 88 10.48 5.23 -8.35
CA VAL A 88 11.03 4.75 -7.07
C VAL A 88 11.01 3.23 -6.99
N CYS A 89 10.07 2.59 -7.70
CA CYS A 89 9.95 1.14 -7.75
C CYS A 89 10.03 0.63 -9.18
N THR A 90 10.73 -0.49 -9.37
CA THR A 90 10.62 -1.31 -10.59
C THR A 90 9.55 -2.38 -10.41
N HIS A 91 8.95 -2.81 -11.52
CA HIS A 91 7.87 -3.80 -11.56
C HIS A 91 6.67 -3.45 -10.66
N LEU A 92 6.37 -2.14 -10.53
CA LEU A 92 5.21 -1.67 -9.80
C LEU A 92 3.93 -2.00 -10.56
N GLN A 93 3.23 -3.05 -10.16
CA GLN A 93 2.04 -3.54 -10.86
C GLN A 93 1.08 -4.27 -9.92
N ILE A 94 -0.12 -4.56 -10.43
CA ILE A 94 -1.12 -5.35 -9.71
C ILE A 94 -0.76 -6.83 -9.80
N TYR A 95 -0.82 -7.50 -8.66
CA TYR A 95 -0.75 -8.94 -8.50
C TYR A 95 -2.03 -9.43 -7.83
N GLY A 96 -2.37 -10.70 -8.05
CA GLY A 96 -3.56 -11.31 -7.49
C GLY A 96 -4.26 -12.21 -8.48
N ALA A 97 -5.35 -12.83 -8.02
CA ALA A 97 -6.11 -13.78 -8.81
C ALA A 97 -7.58 -13.34 -8.93
N PRO A 98 -7.87 -12.27 -9.71
CA PRO A 98 -9.25 -11.83 -9.94
C PRO A 98 -10.13 -12.93 -10.53
N ALA A 99 -9.54 -13.92 -11.21
CA ALA A 99 -10.23 -15.12 -11.69
C ALA A 99 -10.79 -16.02 -10.56
N ILE A 100 -10.27 -15.95 -9.33
CA ILE A 100 -10.79 -16.72 -8.19
C ILE A 100 -12.18 -16.21 -7.80
N ALA A 101 -12.47 -14.92 -7.92
CA ALA A 101 -13.79 -14.36 -7.61
C ALA A 101 -14.91 -14.89 -8.52
N VAL A 102 -14.56 -15.40 -9.71
CA VAL A 102 -15.50 -16.00 -10.67
C VAL A 102 -15.37 -17.53 -10.73
N SER A 103 -14.57 -18.12 -9.85
CA SER A 103 -14.40 -19.58 -9.77
C SER A 103 -15.64 -20.23 -9.14
N PRO A 104 -16.07 -21.41 -9.60
CA PRO A 104 -17.08 -22.22 -8.92
C PRO A 104 -16.73 -22.58 -7.47
N SER A 105 -15.45 -22.52 -7.11
CA SER A 105 -14.94 -22.76 -5.76
C SER A 105 -14.89 -21.50 -4.89
N TYR A 106 -15.34 -20.35 -5.40
CA TYR A 106 -15.47 -19.13 -4.61
C TYR A 106 -16.60 -19.29 -3.60
N THR A 107 -16.25 -19.26 -2.32
CA THR A 107 -17.21 -19.20 -1.24
C THR A 107 -17.18 -17.79 -0.67
N PRO A 108 -18.23 -16.97 -0.86
CA PRO A 108 -18.30 -15.62 -0.31
C PRO A 108 -18.03 -15.63 1.20
N GLY A 109 -17.11 -14.78 1.65
CA GLY A 109 -16.72 -14.69 3.07
C GLY A 109 -15.78 -15.78 3.57
N VAL A 110 -15.38 -16.75 2.73
CA VAL A 110 -14.46 -17.84 3.09
C VAL A 110 -13.25 -17.87 2.14
N THR A 111 -13.47 -17.68 0.84
CA THR A 111 -12.40 -17.65 -0.16
C THR A 111 -11.83 -16.24 -0.24
N PRO A 112 -10.59 -16.00 0.24
CA PRO A 112 -9.97 -14.71 0.07
C PRO A 112 -9.68 -14.44 -1.42
N VAL A 113 -10.12 -13.30 -1.90
CA VAL A 113 -9.68 -12.73 -3.18
C VAL A 113 -8.92 -11.48 -2.85
N TYR A 114 -7.61 -11.50 -3.07
CA TYR A 114 -6.74 -10.36 -2.88
C TYR A 114 -6.17 -9.94 -4.23
N ASP A 115 -6.43 -8.71 -4.61
CA ASP A 115 -5.56 -7.93 -5.48
C ASP A 115 -4.70 -7.01 -4.62
N TYR A 116 -3.42 -6.95 -4.92
CA TYR A 116 -2.48 -6.06 -4.24
C TYR A 116 -1.53 -5.49 -5.28
N TRP A 117 -1.04 -4.28 -5.04
CA TRP A 117 0.07 -3.76 -5.83
C TRP A 117 1.36 -4.24 -5.22
N ALA A 118 2.37 -4.55 -6.02
CA ALA A 118 3.71 -4.76 -5.51
C ALA A 118 4.74 -4.14 -6.44
N GLY A 119 5.88 -3.78 -5.87
CA GLY A 119 7.03 -3.24 -6.58
C GLY A 119 8.29 -3.40 -5.74
N MET A 120 9.44 -3.39 -6.40
CA MET A 120 10.75 -3.42 -5.74
C MET A 120 11.33 -2.02 -5.73
N VAL A 121 11.69 -1.49 -4.57
CA VAL A 121 12.43 -0.22 -4.46
C VAL A 121 13.70 -0.32 -5.30
N LEU A 122 13.94 0.67 -6.17
CA LEU A 122 15.09 0.69 -7.05
C LEU A 122 16.39 0.53 -6.24
N PRO A 123 17.27 -0.45 -6.57
CA PRO A 123 18.48 -0.72 -5.79
C PRO A 123 19.47 0.45 -5.73
N ASP A 124 19.43 1.34 -6.72
CA ASP A 124 20.29 2.51 -6.89
C ASP A 124 19.60 3.83 -6.53
N LEU A 125 18.38 3.78 -5.99
CA LEU A 125 17.64 4.99 -5.61
C LEU A 125 18.36 5.72 -4.47
N PRO A 126 18.66 7.02 -4.60
CA PRO A 126 19.23 7.77 -3.49
C PRO A 126 18.38 7.64 -2.21
N PRO A 127 18.98 7.59 -1.01
CA PRO A 127 18.19 7.66 0.22
C PRO A 127 17.38 8.96 0.31
N GLY A 128 16.16 8.88 0.83
CA GLY A 128 15.29 10.04 0.91
C GLY A 128 13.81 9.70 1.09
N ARG A 129 13.00 10.74 1.21
CA ARG A 129 11.54 10.64 1.27
C ARG A 129 10.95 10.83 -0.13
N TYR A 130 10.07 9.92 -0.52
CA TYR A 130 9.43 9.90 -1.83
C TYR A 130 7.92 9.79 -1.68
N ASN A 131 7.22 10.89 -1.92
CA ASN A 131 5.76 10.93 -1.90
C ASN A 131 5.15 10.21 -3.11
N TYR A 132 4.00 9.60 -2.90
CA TYR A 132 3.24 8.97 -3.97
C TYR A 132 1.75 9.28 -3.88
N GLN A 133 1.15 9.37 -5.06
CA GLN A 133 -0.28 9.36 -5.23
C GLN A 133 -0.81 7.94 -5.10
N LEU A 134 -1.76 7.75 -4.20
CA LEU A 134 -2.57 6.55 -4.06
C LEU A 134 -3.98 6.85 -4.55
N GLU A 135 -4.40 6.18 -5.62
CA GLU A 135 -5.76 6.25 -6.15
C GLU A 135 -6.51 4.97 -5.80
N VAL A 136 -7.72 5.14 -5.25
CA VAL A 136 -8.60 4.06 -4.84
C VAL A 136 -9.92 4.19 -5.59
N GLN A 137 -10.33 3.09 -6.23
CA GLN A 137 -11.66 2.97 -6.79
C GLN A 137 -12.61 2.40 -5.74
N VAL A 138 -13.69 3.12 -5.49
CA VAL A 138 -14.78 2.72 -4.58
C VAL A 138 -16.09 2.80 -5.35
N GLY A 139 -16.63 1.64 -5.74
CA GLY A 139 -17.75 1.58 -6.67
C GLY A 139 -17.44 2.27 -8.00
N GLY A 140 -18.20 3.33 -8.33
CA GLY A 140 -18.00 4.16 -9.53
C GLY A 140 -17.12 5.40 -9.32
N CYS A 141 -16.65 5.66 -8.09
CA CYS A 141 -15.87 6.84 -7.75
C CYS A 141 -14.37 6.53 -7.71
N LEU A 142 -13.55 7.47 -8.15
CA LEU A 142 -12.10 7.46 -7.97
C LEU A 142 -11.75 8.52 -6.93
N LEU A 143 -11.17 8.09 -5.82
CA LEU A 143 -10.69 8.95 -4.75
C LEU A 143 -9.17 8.82 -4.66
N GLN A 144 -8.46 9.90 -4.29
CA GLN A 144 -7.01 9.90 -4.27
C GLN A 144 -6.42 10.68 -3.11
N THR A 145 -5.17 10.39 -2.78
CA THR A 145 -4.34 11.12 -1.82
C THR A 145 -2.88 11.13 -2.28
N GLU A 146 -2.13 12.18 -1.95
CA GLU A 146 -0.69 12.32 -2.27
C GLU A 146 0.18 12.41 -1.00
N SER A 147 -0.46 12.26 0.17
CA SER A 147 0.18 12.34 1.48
C SER A 147 1.15 11.20 1.82
N PRO A 148 0.93 9.93 1.42
CA PRO A 148 1.82 8.87 1.86
C PRO A 148 3.17 8.93 1.13
N SER A 149 4.18 8.32 1.75
CA SER A 149 5.54 8.33 1.21
C SER A 149 6.33 7.08 1.57
N LEU A 150 7.39 6.82 0.81
CA LEU A 150 8.44 5.89 1.21
C LEU A 150 9.64 6.68 1.73
N ASN A 151 10.12 6.33 2.92
CA ASN A 151 11.37 6.82 3.50
C ASN A 151 12.46 5.77 3.27
N VAL A 152 13.22 5.95 2.19
CA VAL A 152 14.20 4.97 1.71
C VAL A 152 15.54 5.20 2.40
N LEU A 153 16.01 4.17 3.10
CA LEU A 153 17.31 4.09 3.73
C LEU A 153 18.33 3.44 2.79
N PRO A 154 19.63 3.77 2.94
CA PRO A 154 20.68 3.09 2.18
C PRO A 154 20.69 1.59 2.48
N LEU A 155 21.07 0.80 1.49
CA LEU A 155 21.38 -0.62 1.69
C LEU A 155 22.53 -0.73 2.71
N GLN A 156 22.30 -1.50 3.79
CA GLN A 156 23.31 -1.77 4.83
C GLN A 156 24.21 -2.95 4.47
#